data_AF-A0A397SRQ9-F1
#
_entry.id   AF-A0A397SRQ9-F1
#
_cell.length_a   1.000
_cell.length_b   1.000
_cell.length_c   1.000
_cell.angle_alpha   90.00
_cell.angle_beta   90.00
_cell.angle_gamma   90.00
#
_symmetry.space_group_name_H-M   'P 1'
#
loop_
_entity.id
_entity.type
_entity.pdbx_description
1 polymer ?
#
loop_
_entity_poly.entity_id
_entity_poly.type
_entity_poly.pdbx_seq_one_letter_code
_entity_poly.pdbx_strand_id
1 'polypeptide(L)'
;MEILKWHTRITTLLWLIIPVFYTYFTIDELEPIPFFCPENYPYPSKNYYNICLIRTSNLIFMWLMFFVTLCFTIRNFIPENKIYDWFDNYDRKEHEEKEVKEEEKEEKKSQNESVA
;
A
#
# COMPACT_ATOMS: atom_id res chain seq x y z
N MET A 1 -2.21 -6.86 -27.29
CA MET A 1 -2.30 -6.33 -25.90
C MET A 1 -1.56 -7.18 -24.86
N GLU A 2 -1.32 -8.48 -25.07
CA GLU A 2 -0.62 -9.32 -24.07
C GLU A 2 0.89 -9.03 -23.93
N ILE A 3 1.56 -8.68 -25.03
CA ILE A 3 3.00 -8.33 -25.03
C ILE A 3 3.27 -7.11 -24.15
N LEU A 4 2.38 -6.12 -24.17
CA LEU A 4 2.49 -4.92 -23.32
C LEU A 4 2.34 -5.28 -21.82
N LYS A 5 1.43 -6.21 -21.49
CA LYS A 5 1.25 -6.70 -20.12
C LYS A 5 2.48 -7.46 -19.60
N TRP A 6 3.13 -8.26 -20.44
CA TRP A 6 4.36 -8.95 -20.06
C TRP A 6 5.53 -7.99 -19.91
N HIS A 7 5.62 -6.99 -20.79
CA HIS A 7 6.64 -5.96 -20.71
C HIS A 7 6.55 -5.18 -19.40
N THR A 8 5.37 -4.69 -19.00
CA THR A 8 5.21 -3.93 -17.76
C THR A 8 5.57 -4.73 -16.51
N ARG A 9 5.32 -6.04 -16.52
CA ARG A 9 5.70 -6.98 -15.45
C ARG A 9 7.20 -7.15 -15.33
N ILE A 10 7.87 -7.42 -16.44
CA ILE A 10 9.33 -7.56 -16.45
C ILE A 10 9.97 -6.22 -16.08
N THR A 11 9.48 -5.11 -16.63
CA THR A 11 10.00 -3.77 -16.32
C THR A 11 9.87 -3.44 -14.84
N THR A 12 8.75 -3.76 -14.19
CA THR A 12 8.59 -3.50 -12.74
C THR A 12 9.49 -4.38 -11.87
N LEU A 13 9.69 -5.65 -12.25
CA LEU A 13 10.67 -6.52 -11.56
C LEU A 13 12.10 -6.02 -11.76
N LEU A 14 12.45 -5.57 -12.97
CA LEU A 14 13.75 -4.98 -13.27
C LEU A 14 13.94 -3.65 -12.52
N TRP A 15 12.86 -2.88 -12.33
CA TRP A 15 12.90 -1.61 -11.61
C TRP A 15 13.18 -1.78 -10.10
N LEU A 16 12.90 -2.96 -9.52
CA LEU A 16 13.25 -3.29 -8.12
C LEU A 16 14.76 -3.43 -7.92
N ILE A 17 15.52 -3.72 -8.98
CA ILE A 17 16.98 -3.88 -8.90
C ILE A 17 17.65 -2.55 -8.53
N ILE A 18 17.21 -1.44 -9.11
CA ILE A 18 17.81 -0.11 -8.91
C ILE A 18 17.80 0.33 -7.43
N PRO A 19 16.66 0.36 -6.71
CA PRO A 19 16.63 0.76 -5.30
C PRO A 19 17.37 -0.23 -4.40
N VAL A 20 17.41 -1.53 -4.74
CA VAL A 20 18.17 -2.53 -3.98
C VAL A 20 19.68 -2.27 -4.08
N PHE A 21 20.20 -2.12 -5.30
CA PHE A 21 21.61 -1.80 -5.51
C PHE A 21 21.98 -0.44 -4.93
N TYR A 22 21.13 0.58 -5.12
CA TYR A 22 21.32 1.89 -4.51
C TYR A 22 21.38 1.80 -2.99
N THR A 23 20.47 1.05 -2.35
CA THR A 23 20.47 0.84 -0.90
C THR A 23 21.74 0.13 -0.46
N TYR A 24 22.16 -0.93 -1.17
CA TYR A 24 23.36 -1.70 -0.86
C TYR A 24 24.62 -0.83 -0.89
N PHE A 25 24.85 -0.07 -1.97
CA PHE A 25 26.02 0.81 -2.05
C PHE A 25 25.94 1.98 -1.06
N THR A 26 24.74 2.52 -0.81
CA THR A 26 24.58 3.69 0.08
C THR A 26 24.72 3.32 1.56
N ILE A 27 24.51 2.05 1.94
CA ILE A 27 24.60 1.62 3.34
C ILE A 27 26.05 1.68 3.86
N ASP A 28 27.02 1.35 3.01
CA ASP A 28 28.45 1.27 3.37
C ASP A 28 29.20 2.59 3.07
N GLU A 29 28.63 3.46 2.24
CA GLU A 29 29.21 4.77 1.86
C GLU A 29 29.39 5.76 3.02
N LEU A 30 28.71 5.55 4.15
CA LEU A 30 28.75 6.46 5.29
C LEU A 30 29.31 5.83 6.55
N GLU A 31 29.91 4.65 6.50
CA GLU A 31 30.54 4.07 7.69
C GLU A 31 31.50 5.11 8.30
N PRO A 32 31.31 5.59 9.56
CA PRO A 32 30.61 4.95 10.70
C PRO A 32 29.20 5.50 11.07
N ILE A 33 28.59 6.34 10.24
CA ILE A 33 27.32 7.03 10.52
C ILE A 33 26.13 6.07 10.36
N PRO A 34 25.23 5.98 11.36
CA PRO A 34 24.08 5.09 11.30
C PRO A 34 23.06 5.51 10.23
N PHE A 35 22.49 4.52 9.55
CA PHE A 35 21.52 4.68 8.45
C PHE A 35 20.30 5.58 8.76
N PHE A 36 19.85 5.60 10.02
CA PHE A 36 18.69 6.38 10.46
C PHE A 36 19.05 7.74 11.09
N CYS A 37 20.31 8.15 11.00
CA CYS A 37 20.79 9.44 11.51
C CYS A 37 20.30 9.79 12.93
N PRO A 38 20.51 8.93 13.94
CA PRO A 38 20.07 9.20 15.30
C PRO A 38 20.77 10.44 15.86
N GLU A 39 20.03 11.28 16.58
CA GLU A 39 20.55 12.53 17.17
C GLU A 39 21.65 12.28 18.21
N ASN A 40 21.62 11.12 18.87
CA ASN A 40 22.57 10.73 19.91
C ASN A 40 23.93 10.22 19.38
N TYR A 41 24.13 10.20 18.06
CA TYR A 41 25.39 9.76 17.47
C TYR A 41 26.43 10.90 17.45
N PRO A 42 27.70 10.63 17.78
CA PRO A 42 28.75 11.66 17.80
C PRO A 42 29.19 12.03 16.38
N TYR A 43 28.39 12.83 15.67
CA TYR A 43 28.73 13.32 14.34
C TYR A 43 29.99 14.21 14.39
N PRO A 44 30.93 14.06 13.43
CA PRO A 44 32.15 14.87 13.40
C PRO A 44 31.88 16.37 13.27
N SER A 45 30.78 16.74 12.63
CA SER A 45 30.30 18.13 12.56
C SER A 45 28.80 18.17 12.25
N LYS A 46 28.17 19.33 12.48
CA LYS A 46 26.76 19.55 12.15
C LYS A 46 26.44 19.36 10.66
N ASN A 47 27.43 19.53 9.78
CA ASN A 47 27.28 19.29 8.36
C ASN A 47 27.11 17.79 8.04
N TYR A 48 27.80 16.90 8.77
CA TYR A 48 27.64 15.45 8.59
C TYR A 48 26.23 14.98 8.96
N TYR A 49 25.62 15.58 10.00
CA TYR A 49 24.23 15.29 10.37
C TYR A 49 23.24 15.66 9.24
N ASN A 50 23.39 16.86 8.65
CA ASN A 50 22.55 17.29 7.53
C ASN A 50 22.73 16.41 6.30
N ILE A 51 23.96 16.02 5.97
CA ILE A 51 24.26 15.12 4.84
C ILE A 51 23.61 13.75 5.07
N CYS A 52 23.68 13.24 6.30
CA CYS A 52 23.00 12.00 6.68
C CYS A 52 21.49 12.11 6.42
N LEU A 53 20.83 13.15 6.96
CA LEU A 53 19.39 13.37 6.78
C LEU A 53 18.97 13.47 5.31
N ILE A 54 19.74 14.16 4.47
CA ILE A 54 19.47 14.27 3.03
C ILE A 54 19.52 12.89 2.37
N ARG A 55 20.52 12.07 2.71
CA ARG A 55 20.69 10.73 2.15
C ARG A 55 19.57 9.78 2.59
N THR A 56 19.22 9.78 3.87
CA THR A 56 18.11 8.98 4.41
C THR A 56 16.78 9.42 3.79
N SER A 57 16.55 10.73 3.64
CA SER A 57 15.35 11.25 2.99
C SER A 57 15.27 10.83 1.52
N ASN A 58 16.38 10.95 0.77
CA ASN A 58 16.46 10.51 -0.62
C ASN A 58 16.12 9.03 -0.77
N LEU A 59 16.62 8.21 0.15
CA LEU A 59 16.33 6.78 0.18
C LEU A 59 14.84 6.51 0.47
N ILE A 60 14.26 7.17 1.46
CA ILE A 60 12.83 7.07 1.76
C ILE A 60 11.98 7.46 0.54
N PHE A 61 12.34 8.54 -0.15
CA PHE A 61 11.63 8.96 -1.37
C PHE A 61 11.74 7.93 -2.50
N MET A 62 12.91 7.32 -2.71
CA MET A 62 13.05 6.24 -3.69
C MET A 62 12.16 5.04 -3.36
N TRP A 63 12.14 4.60 -2.10
CA TRP A 63 11.31 3.49 -1.66
C TRP A 63 9.81 3.83 -1.74
N LEU A 64 9.41 5.04 -1.37
CA LEU A 64 8.03 5.51 -1.53
C LEU A 64 7.57 5.49 -2.99
N MET A 65 8.38 6.05 -3.89
CA MET A 65 8.07 6.04 -5.33
C MET A 65 8.00 4.62 -5.89
N PHE A 66 8.85 3.72 -5.40
CA PHE A 66 8.78 2.30 -5.73
C PHE A 66 7.45 1.68 -5.27
N PHE A 67 7.05 1.87 -4.02
CA PHE A 67 5.79 1.33 -3.49
C PHE A 67 4.56 1.88 -4.21
N VAL A 68 4.53 3.18 -4.51
CA VAL A 68 3.42 3.79 -5.28
C VAL A 68 3.30 3.16 -6.66
N THR A 69 4.43 2.99 -7.35
CA THR A 69 4.48 2.37 -8.68
C THR A 69 4.08 0.90 -8.65
N LEU A 70 4.50 0.17 -7.61
CA LEU A 70 4.11 -1.21 -7.35
C LEU A 70 2.59 -1.32 -7.16
N CYS A 71 2.00 -0.50 -6.29
CA CYS A 71 0.56 -0.47 -6.04
C CYS A 71 -0.23 -0.16 -7.31
N PHE A 72 0.22 0.81 -8.11
CA PHE A 72 -0.41 1.13 -9.38
C PHE A 72 -0.36 -0.04 -10.36
N THR A 73 0.79 -0.73 -10.43
CA THR A 73 0.96 -1.91 -11.29
C THR A 73 0.05 -3.06 -10.86
N ILE A 74 -0.02 -3.35 -9.55
CA ILE A 74 -0.92 -4.37 -8.99
C ILE A 74 -2.38 -4.04 -9.32
N ARG A 75 -2.79 -2.77 -9.19
CA ARG A 75 -4.15 -2.35 -9.57
C ARG A 75 -4.44 -2.62 -11.05
N ASN A 76 -3.49 -2.33 -11.94
CA ASN A 76 -3.63 -2.61 -13.38
C ASN A 76 -3.64 -4.11 -13.72
N PHE A 77 -3.23 -4.98 -12.80
CA PHE A 77 -3.31 -6.42 -12.96
C PHE A 77 -4.71 -6.97 -12.67
N ILE A 78 -5.49 -6.28 -11.84
CA ILE A 78 -6.85 -6.67 -11.52
C ILE A 78 -7.72 -6.27 -12.72
N PRO A 79 -8.33 -7.23 -13.43
CA PRO A 79 -9.19 -6.90 -14.55
C PRO A 79 -10.46 -6.21 -14.03
N GLU A 80 -10.88 -5.14 -14.69
CA GLU A 80 -12.02 -4.31 -14.27
C GLU A 80 -13.29 -5.14 -14.08
N ASN A 81 -13.50 -6.18 -14.90
CA ASN A 81 -14.66 -7.07 -14.78
C ASN A 81 -14.77 -7.74 -13.41
N LYS A 82 -13.66 -8.19 -12.82
CA LYS A 82 -13.67 -8.77 -11.47
C LYS A 82 -13.96 -7.74 -10.38
N ILE A 83 -13.60 -6.48 -10.62
CA ILE A 83 -13.90 -5.39 -9.68
C ILE A 83 -15.40 -5.14 -9.69
N TYR A 84 -16.01 -4.99 -10.88
CA TYR A 84 -17.46 -4.79 -11.00
C TYR A 84 -18.26 -5.97 -10.44
N ASP A 85 -17.88 -7.21 -10.74
CA ASP A 85 -18.55 -8.41 -10.19
C ASP A 85 -18.43 -8.47 -8.66
N TRP A 86 -17.29 -8.05 -8.10
CA TRP A 86 -17.09 -8.01 -6.65
C TRP A 86 -17.97 -6.95 -5.98
N PHE A 87 -18.07 -5.76 -6.59
CA PHE A 87 -18.94 -4.68 -6.10
C PHE A 87 -20.43 -5.04 -6.21
N ASP A 88 -20.88 -5.63 -7.32
CA ASP A 88 -22.28 -6.09 -7.47
C ASP A 88 -22.65 -7.16 -6.43
N ASN A 89 -21.73 -8.10 -6.17
CA ASN A 89 -21.94 -9.11 -5.13
C ASN A 89 -22.00 -8.49 -3.73
N TYR A 90 -21.19 -7.46 -3.48
CA TYR A 90 -21.18 -6.75 -2.21
C TYR A 90 -22.49 -6.00 -1.99
N ASP A 91 -22.95 -5.22 -2.97
CA ASP A 91 -24.20 -4.46 -2.89
C ASP A 91 -25.42 -5.38 -2.71
N ARG A 92 -25.46 -6.51 -3.42
CA ARG A 92 -26.51 -7.52 -3.25
C ARG A 92 -26.60 -8.05 -1.83
N LYS A 93 -25.45 -8.41 -1.24
CA LYS A 93 -25.40 -8.90 0.15
C LYS A 93 -25.87 -7.85 1.14
N GLU A 94 -25.51 -6.59 0.92
CA GLU A 94 -25.96 -5.50 1.77
C GLU A 94 -27.48 -5.32 1.69
N HIS A 95 -28.08 -5.48 0.50
CA HIS A 95 -29.54 -5.42 0.34
C HIS A 95 -30.25 -6.59 1.04
N GLU A 96 -29.77 -7.82 0.85
CA GLU A 96 -30.29 -9.02 1.52
C GLU A 96 -30.21 -8.89 3.05
N GLU A 97 -29.11 -8.35 3.59
CA GLU A 97 -28.97 -8.16 5.04
C GLU A 97 -29.90 -7.07 5.59
N LYS A 98 -30.25 -6.06 4.78
CA LYS A 98 -31.23 -5.03 5.17
C LYS A 98 -32.65 -5.58 5.18
N GLU A 99 -33.03 -6.34 4.16
CA GLU A 99 -34.36 -6.97 4.08
C GLU A 99 -34.60 -7.91 5.27
N VAL A 100 -33.64 -8.79 5.58
CA VAL A 100 -33.75 -9.69 6.76
C VAL A 100 -33.90 -8.90 8.07
N LYS A 101 -33.20 -7.77 8.23
CA LYS A 101 -33.32 -6.92 9.43
C LYS A 101 -34.64 -6.17 9.51
N GLU A 102 -35.28 -5.87 8.38
CA GLU A 102 -36.61 -5.27 8.34
C GLU A 102 -37.68 -6.30 8.69
N GLU A 103 -37.61 -7.51 8.11
CA GLU A 103 -38.51 -8.61 8.45
C GLU A 103 -38.45 -8.96 9.95
N GLU A 104 -37.25 -9.04 10.54
CA GLU A 104 -37.09 -9.31 11.97
C GLU A 104 -37.67 -8.19 12.87
N LYS A 105 -37.67 -6.93 12.40
CA LYS A 105 -38.30 -5.82 13.11
C LYS A 105 -39.82 -5.88 13.04
N GLU A 106 -40.38 -6.24 11.88
CA GLU A 106 -41.83 -6.38 11.71
C GLU A 106 -42.38 -7.56 12.53
N GLU A 107 -41.66 -8.68 12.57
CA GLU A 107 -42.03 -9.85 13.39
C GLU A 107 -42.03 -9.50 14.88
N LYS A 108 -40.99 -8.82 15.38
CA LYS A 108 -40.94 -8.34 16.78
C LYS A 108 -42.05 -7.34 17.12
N LYS A 109 -42.45 -6.50 16.15
CA LYS A 109 -43.53 -5.53 16.35
C LYS A 109 -44.89 -6.22 16.45
N SER A 110 -45.18 -7.16 15.56
CA SER A 110 -46.44 -7.93 15.58
C SER A 110 -46.58 -8.80 16.83
N GLN A 111 -45.47 -9.37 17.32
CA GLN A 111 -45.48 -10.16 18.54
C GLN A 111 -45.72 -9.30 19.79
N ASN A 112 -45.15 -8.10 19.87
CA ASN A 112 -45.41 -7.17 20.98
C ASN A 112 -46.84 -6.62 20.99
N GLU A 113 -47.47 -6.43 19.82
CA GLU A 113 -48.88 -6.01 19.71
C GLU A 113 -49.86 -7.13 20.08
N SER A 114 -49.46 -8.40 19.96
CA SER A 114 -50.29 -9.57 20.35
C SER A 114 -50.28 -9.91 21.85
N VAL A 115 -49.38 -9.30 22.63
CA VAL A 115 -49.19 -9.55 24.07
C VAL A 115 -49.63 -8.36 24.94
N ALA A 116 -50.01 -7.24 24.30
CA ALA A 116 -50.58 -6.04 24.95
C ALA A 116 -52.11 -6.08 24.96
#